data_AF-A0A954S514-F1
#
_entry.id   AF-A0A954S514-F1
#
_cell.length_a   1.000
_cell.length_b   1.000
_cell.length_c   1.000
_cell.angle_alpha   90.00
_cell.angle_beta   90.00
_cell.angle_gamma   90.00
#
_symmetry.space_group_name_H-M   'P 1'
#
loop_
_entity.id
_entity.type
_entity.pdbx_description
1 polymer ?
#
loop_
_entity_poly.entity_id
_entity_poly.type
_entity_poly.pdbx_seq_one_letter_code
_entity_poly.pdbx_strand_id
1 'polypeptide(L)'
;MTDPSAGLAGELAEWPSIHQMTKLLRASGLEIVVGQYSVRVQDCDHFVFQEYGGDYWPPVIDADADTVEEMIRDAKLVSNALTNAGIRHRFEVYNSEDVLVGYIHHEWPLEDAVPDI
;
A
#
# COMPACT_ATOMS: atom_id res chain seq x y z
N MET A 1 10.67 -15.67 20.00
CA MET A 1 9.28 -15.23 19.88
C MET A 1 9.14 -14.75 18.47
N THR A 2 8.46 -15.51 17.63
CA THR A 2 7.95 -15.02 16.35
C THR A 2 6.54 -14.55 16.67
N ASP A 3 6.38 -13.25 16.86
CA ASP A 3 5.07 -12.65 17.14
C ASP A 3 4.16 -12.79 15.91
N PRO A 4 2.83 -12.86 16.12
CA PRO A 4 1.85 -12.92 15.04
C PRO A 4 1.82 -11.57 14.29
N SER A 5 2.67 -11.41 13.26
CA SER A 5 2.67 -10.23 12.39
C SER A 5 1.41 -10.18 11.53
N ALA A 6 0.80 -9.01 11.40
CA ALA A 6 -0.19 -8.71 10.37
C ALA A 6 0.51 -8.25 9.10
N GLY A 7 -0.02 -8.63 7.93
CA GLY A 7 0.55 -8.27 6.64
C GLY A 7 -0.46 -7.59 5.73
N LEU A 8 0.04 -6.94 4.68
CA LEU A 8 -0.79 -6.30 3.68
C LEU A 8 -0.40 -6.74 2.26
N ALA A 9 -1.41 -7.14 1.48
CA ALA A 9 -1.30 -7.20 0.03
C ALA A 9 -1.96 -5.96 -0.57
N GLY A 10 -1.38 -5.40 -1.63
CA GLY A 10 -1.91 -4.18 -2.22
C GLY A 10 -1.60 -4.03 -3.69
N GLU A 11 -2.51 -3.35 -4.38
CA GLU A 11 -2.40 -3.10 -5.82
C GLU A 11 -2.85 -1.68 -6.15
N LEU A 12 -2.11 -1.04 -7.04
CA LEU A 12 -2.43 0.24 -7.64
C LEU A 12 -2.78 0.01 -9.11
N ALA A 13 -3.86 0.65 -9.57
CA ALA A 13 -4.29 0.53 -10.96
C ALA A 13 -3.23 1.06 -11.95
N GLU A 14 -2.57 2.13 -11.57
CA GLU A 14 -1.42 2.69 -12.26
C GLU A 14 -0.37 3.02 -11.21
N TRP A 15 0.82 2.47 -11.39
CA TRP A 15 1.95 2.72 -10.52
C TRP A 15 2.63 4.03 -10.92
N PRO A 16 2.62 5.08 -10.06
CA PRO A 16 3.37 6.29 -10.32
C PRO A 16 4.87 5.98 -10.41
N SER A 17 5.64 6.78 -11.15
CA SER A 17 7.10 6.73 -11.04
C SER A 17 7.55 7.03 -9.60
N ILE A 18 8.75 6.58 -9.23
CA ILE A 18 9.31 6.84 -7.89
C ILE A 18 9.31 8.33 -7.52
N HIS A 19 9.53 9.21 -8.50
CA HIS A 19 9.49 10.66 -8.30
C HIS A 19 8.06 11.16 -8.03
N GLN A 20 7.07 10.66 -8.76
CA GLN A 20 5.65 10.99 -8.53
C GLN A 20 5.19 10.45 -7.17
N MET A 21 5.52 9.20 -6.83
CA MET A 21 5.20 8.59 -5.53
C MET A 21 5.81 9.37 -4.37
N THR A 22 7.07 9.78 -4.48
CA THR A 22 7.73 10.63 -3.48
C THR A 22 6.98 11.94 -3.29
N LYS A 23 6.58 12.59 -4.39
CA LYS A 23 5.91 13.88 -4.36
C LYS A 23 4.52 13.80 -3.73
N LEU A 24 3.73 12.78 -4.07
CA LEU A 24 2.36 12.66 -3.58
C LEU A 24 2.29 12.31 -2.09
N LEU A 25 3.18 11.42 -1.61
CA LEU A 25 3.22 11.05 -0.19
C LEU A 25 3.61 12.26 0.67
N ARG A 26 4.64 13.02 0.24
CA ARG A 26 5.04 14.27 0.91
C ARG A 26 3.95 15.34 0.86
N ALA A 27 3.24 15.47 -0.26
CA ALA A 27 2.12 16.41 -0.38
C ALA A 27 0.97 16.07 0.58
N SER A 28 0.86 14.80 0.98
CA SER A 28 -0.10 14.33 1.99
C SER A 28 0.40 14.45 3.43
N GLY A 29 1.61 15.01 3.62
CA GLY A 29 2.21 15.22 4.94
C GLY A 29 2.97 14.01 5.49
N LEU A 30 3.17 12.94 4.72
CA LEU A 30 3.90 11.76 5.18
C LEU A 30 5.41 11.96 5.13
N GLU A 31 6.08 11.51 6.17
CA GLU A 31 7.54 11.39 6.21
C GLU A 31 7.97 10.14 5.46
N ILE A 32 8.95 10.29 4.55
CA ILE A 32 9.41 9.20 3.69
C ILE A 32 10.93 9.17 3.54
N VAL A 33 11.47 7.95 3.40
CA VAL A 33 12.84 7.69 2.98
C VAL A 33 12.81 7.13 1.56
N VAL A 34 13.58 7.74 0.66
CA VAL A 34 13.68 7.31 -0.74
C VAL A 34 14.99 6.56 -0.92
N GLY A 35 14.89 5.26 -1.23
CA GLY A 35 16.00 4.42 -1.67
C GLY A 35 16.18 4.48 -3.18
N GLN A 36 17.14 3.72 -3.70
CA GLN A 36 17.41 3.65 -5.15
C GLN A 36 16.21 3.10 -5.94
N TYR A 37 15.49 2.13 -5.36
CA TYR A 37 14.37 1.43 -6.00
C TYR A 37 13.14 1.33 -5.09
N SER A 38 13.10 2.13 -4.02
CA SER A 38 12.05 2.03 -3.01
C SER A 38 11.70 3.37 -2.37
N VAL A 39 10.48 3.45 -1.84
CA VAL A 39 9.99 4.56 -1.02
C VAL A 39 9.37 3.96 0.23
N ARG A 40 9.99 4.21 1.40
CA ARG A 40 9.48 3.77 2.70
C ARG A 40 8.78 4.92 3.41
N VAL A 41 7.57 4.66 3.90
CA VAL A 41 6.83 5.58 4.78
C VAL A 41 7.35 5.41 6.21
N GLN A 42 7.78 6.49 6.84
CA GLN A 42 8.35 6.49 8.20
C GLN A 42 7.27 6.59 9.29
N ASP A 43 6.08 7.08 8.94
CA ASP A 43 4.91 7.14 9.83
C ASP A 43 4.26 5.76 10.06
N CYS A 44 4.80 4.71 9.44
CA CYS A 44 4.36 3.33 9.53
C CYS A 44 5.51 2.46 10.06
N ASP A 45 5.19 1.37 10.75
CA ASP A 45 6.21 0.46 11.28
C ASP A 45 7.00 -0.17 10.12
N HIS A 46 6.27 -0.79 9.18
CA HIS A 46 6.80 -1.24 7.89
C HIS A 46 5.78 -0.99 6.76
N PHE A 47 6.08 -0.03 5.89
CA PHE A 47 5.33 0.18 4.65
C PHE A 47 6.26 0.72 3.56
N VAL A 48 6.52 -0.11 2.54
CA VAL A 48 7.48 0.18 1.48
C VAL A 48 6.86 -0.10 0.12
N PHE A 49 6.96 0.90 -0.75
CA PHE A 49 6.79 0.70 -2.19
C PHE A 49 8.15 0.37 -2.78
N GLN A 50 8.32 -0.79 -3.40
CA GLN A 50 9.62 -1.27 -3.87
C GLN A 50 9.59 -1.73 -5.33
N GLU A 51 10.77 -2.09 -5.85
CA GLU A 51 10.99 -2.54 -7.22
C GLU A 51 10.71 -1.48 -8.30
N TYR A 52 10.73 -0.19 -7.92
CA TYR A 52 10.66 0.89 -8.90
C TYR A 52 11.83 0.83 -9.88
N GLY A 53 11.54 0.76 -11.18
CA GLY A 53 12.58 0.74 -12.21
C GLY A 53 13.37 -0.58 -12.26
N GLY A 54 12.84 -1.66 -11.67
CA GLY A 54 13.33 -3.01 -11.94
C GLY A 54 12.96 -3.43 -13.36
N ASP A 55 13.93 -3.91 -14.13
CA ASP A 55 13.71 -4.36 -15.51
C ASP A 55 12.87 -5.64 -15.62
N TYR A 56 12.58 -6.31 -14.49
CA TYR A 56 12.06 -7.66 -14.45
C TYR A 56 10.71 -7.83 -13.76
N TRP A 57 10.29 -6.90 -12.90
CA TRP A 57 9.08 -7.03 -12.08
C TRP A 57 8.35 -5.69 -11.92
N PRO A 58 7.00 -5.71 -11.91
CA PRO A 58 6.22 -4.52 -11.60
C PRO A 58 6.49 -4.11 -10.13
N PRO A 59 6.34 -2.83 -9.79
CA PRO A 59 6.46 -2.41 -8.40
C PRO A 59 5.46 -3.15 -7.49
N VAL A 60 5.88 -3.37 -6.24
CA VAL A 60 5.08 -4.07 -5.22
C VAL A 60 5.03 -3.28 -3.92
N ILE A 61 4.06 -3.62 -3.06
CA ILE A 61 3.98 -3.14 -1.69
C ILE A 61 4.49 -4.25 -0.78
N ASP A 62 5.42 -3.89 0.11
CA ASP A 62 5.86 -4.72 1.22
C ASP A 62 5.52 -4.00 2.52
N ALA A 63 4.66 -4.60 3.34
CA ALA A 63 4.12 -3.97 4.53
C ALA A 63 3.66 -5.01 5.56
N ASP A 64 4.07 -4.78 6.80
CA ASP A 64 3.68 -5.56 7.97
C ASP A 64 3.63 -4.69 9.23
N ALA A 65 2.99 -5.22 10.27
CA ALA A 65 2.99 -4.63 11.61
C ALA A 65 2.84 -5.73 12.67
N ASP A 66 3.13 -5.39 13.92
CA ASP A 66 3.01 -6.31 15.06
C ASP A 66 1.54 -6.69 15.34
N THR A 67 0.59 -5.81 14.96
CA THR A 67 -0.85 -6.03 15.15
C THR A 67 -1.67 -5.71 13.91
N VAL A 68 -2.85 -6.32 13.81
CA VAL A 68 -3.84 -6.02 12.76
C VAL A 68 -4.29 -4.56 12.84
N GLU A 69 -4.49 -4.05 14.05
CA GLU A 69 -4.92 -2.68 14.29
C GLU A 69 -3.90 -1.65 13.78
N GLU A 70 -2.61 -1.89 14.01
CA GLU A 70 -1.52 -1.09 13.45
C GLU A 70 -1.47 -1.20 11.94
N MET A 71 -1.57 -2.40 11.37
CA MET A 71 -1.56 -2.58 9.92
C MET A 71 -2.74 -1.85 9.26
N ILE A 72 -3.94 -1.91 9.85
CA ILE A 72 -5.12 -1.17 9.37
C ILE A 72 -4.91 0.35 9.47
N ARG A 73 -4.32 0.84 10.57
CA ARG A 73 -4.01 2.27 10.74
C ARG A 73 -3.06 2.75 9.65
N ASP A 74 -1.98 2.02 9.44
CA ASP A 74 -0.93 2.35 8.48
C ASP A 74 -1.45 2.27 7.04
N ALA A 75 -2.22 1.23 6.72
CA ALA A 75 -2.91 1.10 5.43
C ALA A 75 -3.86 2.27 5.15
N LYS A 76 -4.59 2.76 6.17
CA LYS A 76 -5.46 3.95 6.03
C LYS A 76 -4.68 5.23 5.78
N LEU A 77 -3.54 5.43 6.44
CA LEU A 77 -2.69 6.60 6.23
C LEU A 77 -2.23 6.67 4.78
N VAL A 78 -1.69 5.56 4.27
CA VAL A 78 -1.21 5.47 2.88
C VAL A 78 -2.38 5.54 1.89
N SER A 79 -3.48 4.86 2.17
CA SER A 79 -4.68 4.87 1.31
C SER A 79 -5.24 6.28 1.15
N ASN A 80 -5.28 7.07 2.22
CA ASN A 80 -5.72 8.46 2.16
C ASN A 80 -4.79 9.32 1.29
N ALA A 81 -3.47 9.12 1.39
CA ALA A 81 -2.50 9.82 0.56
C ALA A 81 -2.66 9.49 -0.93
N LEU A 82 -2.86 8.21 -1.26
CA LEU A 82 -3.14 7.76 -2.63
C LEU A 82 -4.48 8.29 -3.15
N THR A 83 -5.53 8.25 -2.31
CA THR A 83 -6.87 8.78 -2.62
C THR A 83 -6.82 10.27 -2.92
N ASN A 84 -6.11 11.05 -2.11
CA ASN A 84 -5.96 12.51 -2.32
C ASN A 84 -5.21 12.83 -3.63
N ALA A 85 -4.38 11.90 -4.11
CA ALA A 85 -3.70 11.99 -5.39
C ALA A 85 -4.53 11.43 -6.57
N GLY A 86 -5.76 10.94 -6.31
CA GLY A 86 -6.62 10.31 -7.32
C GLY A 86 -6.11 8.95 -7.79
N ILE A 87 -5.27 8.27 -7.00
CA ILE A 87 -4.73 6.96 -7.36
C ILE A 87 -5.71 5.89 -6.92
N ARG A 88 -6.28 5.19 -7.89
CA ARG A 88 -7.10 4.00 -7.66
C ARG A 88 -6.25 2.85 -7.11
N HIS A 89 -6.69 2.25 -6.01
CA HIS A 89 -5.96 1.19 -5.32
C HIS A 89 -6.88 0.32 -4.46
N ARG A 90 -6.36 -0.85 -4.06
CA ARG A 90 -6.93 -1.71 -3.01
C ARG A 90 -5.82 -2.19 -2.09
N PHE A 91 -6.15 -2.37 -0.82
CA PHE A 91 -5.33 -3.00 0.21
C PHE A 91 -6.15 -4.07 0.93
N GLU A 92 -5.55 -5.23 1.08
CA GLU A 92 -6.05 -6.41 1.76
C GLU A 92 -5.16 -6.64 2.99
N VAL A 93 -5.74 -6.56 4.19
CA VAL A 93 -5.01 -6.75 5.45
C VAL A 93 -5.30 -8.14 6.00
N TYR A 94 -4.24 -8.88 6.31
CA TYR A 94 -4.28 -10.24 6.80
C TYR A 94 -3.73 -10.30 8.23
N ASN A 95 -4.36 -11.12 9.06
CA ASN A 95 -3.80 -11.46 10.36
C ASN A 95 -2.70 -12.52 10.22
N SER A 96 -2.11 -12.94 11.34
CA SER A 96 -1.04 -13.96 11.36
C SER A 96 -1.47 -15.36 10.91
N GLU A 97 -2.77 -15.62 10.79
CA GLU A 97 -3.33 -16.87 10.30
C GLU A 97 -3.64 -16.81 8.79
N ASP A 98 -3.17 -15.76 8.09
CA ASP A 98 -3.46 -15.48 6.68
C ASP A 98 -4.97 -15.29 6.40
N VAL A 99 -5.72 -14.87 7.41
CA VAL A 99 -7.14 -14.56 7.28
C VAL A 99 -7.30 -13.08 6.94
N LEU A 100 -8.02 -12.80 5.85
CA LEU A 100 -8.39 -11.44 5.46
C LEU A 100 -9.30 -10.82 6.54
N VAL A 101 -8.82 -9.75 7.17
CA VAL A 101 -9.50 -9.06 8.29
C VAL A 101 -9.79 -7.59 7.98
N GLY A 102 -9.20 -7.04 6.91
CA GLY A 102 -9.45 -5.67 6.47
C GLY A 102 -9.39 -5.53 4.96
N TYR A 103 -10.26 -4.69 4.40
CA TYR A 103 -10.26 -4.33 2.99
C TYR A 103 -10.44 -2.81 2.87
N ILE A 104 -9.46 -2.12 2.29
CA ILE A 104 -9.43 -0.67 2.14
C ILE A 104 -9.19 -0.37 0.66
N HIS A 105 -10.00 0.51 0.07
CA HIS A 105 -9.88 0.78 -1.35
C HIS A 105 -10.33 2.20 -1.71
N HIS A 106 -9.90 2.64 -2.88
CA HIS A 106 -10.43 3.81 -3.57
C HIS A 106 -10.77 3.41 -5.00
N GLU A 107 -12.05 3.54 -5.38
CA GLU A 107 -12.58 3.23 -6.72
C GLU A 107 -12.31 1.79 -7.23
N TRP A 108 -12.19 0.82 -6.31
CA TRP A 108 -12.01 -0.62 -6.61
C TRP A 108 -13.16 -1.47 -6.03
N PRO A 109 -13.66 -2.53 -6.70
CA PRO A 109 -13.32 -2.99 -8.05
C PRO A 109 -13.88 -2.05 -9.13
N LEU A 110 -13.42 -2.23 -10.37
CA LEU A 110 -14.05 -1.58 -11.54
C LEU A 110 -15.54 -1.93 -11.55
N GLU A 111 -16.41 -0.92 -11.57
CA GLU A 111 -17.87 -1.15 -11.74
C GLU A 111 -18.20 -1.92 -13.03
N ASP A 112 -17.27 -1.97 -14.00
CA ASP A 112 -17.35 -2.76 -15.24
C ASP A 112 -17.00 -4.26 -15.11
N ALA A 113 -16.67 -4.76 -13.91
CA ALA A 113 -16.33 -6.18 -13.69
C ALA A 113 -17.55 -7.08 -13.41
N VAL A 114 -18.78 -6.56 -13.56
CA VAL A 114 -19.99 -7.39 -13.58
C VAL A 114 -20.32 -7.67 -15.05
N PRO A 115 -20.05 -8.87 -15.60
CA PRO A 115 -20.67 -9.24 -16.86
C PRO A 115 -22.18 -9.23 -16.66
N ASP A 116 -22.91 -8.55 -17.55
CA ASP A 116 -24.36 -8.64 -17.66
C ASP A 116 -24.76 -10.13 -17.57
N ILE A 117 -25.52 -10.48 -16.53
CA ILE A 117 -26.10 -11.82 -16.34
C ILE A 117 -27.45 -11.89 -17.05
#